data_AF-A0A950H8P7-F1
#
_entry.id   AF-A0A950H8P7-F1
#
_cell.length_a   1.000
_cell.length_b   1.000
_cell.length_c   1.000
_cell.angle_alpha   90.00
_cell.angle_beta   90.00
_cell.angle_gamma   90.00
#
_symmetry.space_group_name_H-M   'P 1'
#
loop_
_entity.id
_entity.type
_entity.pdbx_description
1 polymer ?
#
loop_
_entity_poly.entity_id
_entity_poly.type
_entity_poly.pdbx_seq_one_letter_code
_entity_poly.pdbx_strand_id
1 'polypeptide(L)'
;CNVEEESADKGNAHSAKVAERAERDGAKAVVISARIESEIAMLEPDERAEFLETMGLSEPGLNRLIREAYALLGLQTYFTVGPKEARAWTVEKGSRAPQAAGVIHTDFEKGFIRAETIAYDDYVANKGEAGAREAGKFRLEGKDYVVADGDVLHFRFAN
;
A
#
# COMPACT_ATOMS: atom_id res chain seq x y z
N CYS A 1 -3.28 -3.10 19.97
CA CYS A 1 -3.03 -3.38 21.39
C CYS A 1 -1.86 -2.51 21.81
N ASN A 2 -2.13 -1.51 22.64
CA ASN A 2 -1.09 -0.61 23.12
C ASN A 2 -0.25 -1.32 24.20
N VAL A 3 1.07 -1.24 24.10
CA VAL A 3 2.04 -1.86 25.04
C VAL A 3 3.16 -0.89 25.42
N GLU A 4 3.88 -1.21 26.49
CA GLU A 4 5.15 -0.60 26.87
C GLU A 4 6.23 -0.76 25.78
N GLU A 5 7.26 0.10 25.72
CA GLU A 5 8.24 0.05 24.61
C GLU A 5 8.98 -1.27 24.52
N GLU A 6 9.37 -1.84 25.66
CA GLU A 6 10.12 -3.10 25.70
C GLU A 6 9.37 -4.24 25.00
N SER A 7 8.05 -4.09 24.88
CA SER A 7 7.14 -5.04 24.23
C SER A 7 6.66 -4.57 22.86
N ALA A 8 7.14 -3.45 22.31
CA ALA A 8 6.65 -2.90 21.05
C ALA A 8 6.90 -3.79 19.82
N ASP A 9 7.97 -4.59 19.86
CA ASP A 9 8.29 -5.58 18.83
C ASP A 9 7.40 -6.83 18.96
N LYS A 10 7.53 -7.54 20.08
CA LYS A 10 6.95 -8.90 20.26
C LYS A 10 5.63 -8.94 21.03
N GLY A 11 5.24 -7.85 21.67
CA GLY A 11 4.14 -7.82 22.62
C GLY A 11 4.47 -8.46 23.97
N ASN A 12 3.45 -8.56 24.82
CA ASN A 12 3.50 -9.12 26.16
C ASN A 12 2.36 -10.13 26.40
N ALA A 13 2.25 -10.65 27.63
CA ALA A 13 1.21 -11.62 27.99
C ALA A 13 -0.23 -11.08 27.81
N HIS A 14 -0.44 -9.77 27.88
CA HIS A 14 -1.75 -9.16 27.65
C HIS A 14 -2.05 -9.05 26.16
N SER A 15 -1.09 -8.61 25.35
CA SER A 15 -1.28 -8.54 23.89
C SER A 15 -1.49 -9.92 23.27
N ALA A 16 -0.87 -10.96 23.82
CA ALA A 16 -1.12 -12.35 23.43
C ALA A 16 -2.60 -12.75 23.64
N LYS A 17 -3.17 -12.46 24.82
CA LYS A 17 -4.59 -12.72 25.11
C LYS A 17 -5.53 -11.92 24.19
N VAL A 18 -5.16 -10.69 23.83
CA VAL A 18 -5.90 -9.88 22.87
C VAL A 18 -5.85 -10.51 21.47
N ALA A 19 -4.68 -11.00 21.04
CA ALA A 19 -4.53 -11.69 19.76
C ALA A 19 -5.38 -12.97 19.69
N GLU A 20 -5.33 -13.81 20.73
CA GLU A 20 -6.18 -15.01 20.84
C GLU A 20 -7.67 -14.67 20.75
N ARG A 21 -8.10 -13.58 21.41
CA ARG A 21 -9.49 -13.14 21.33
C ARG A 21 -9.85 -12.63 19.93
N ALA A 22 -8.99 -11.82 19.32
CA ALA A 22 -9.22 -11.28 17.98
C ALA A 22 -9.37 -12.41 16.96
N GLU A 23 -8.52 -13.43 17.02
CA GLU A 23 -8.60 -14.60 16.13
C GLU A 23 -9.93 -15.34 16.25
N ARG A 24 -10.42 -15.58 17.48
CA ARG A 24 -11.74 -16.19 17.70
C ARG A 24 -12.90 -15.37 17.13
N ASP A 25 -12.76 -14.06 17.14
CA ASP A 25 -13.77 -13.12 16.66
C ASP A 25 -13.62 -12.84 15.14
N GLY A 26 -12.65 -13.46 14.45
CA GLY A 26 -12.36 -13.22 13.03
C GLY A 26 -11.76 -11.83 12.77
N ALA A 27 -11.17 -11.21 13.79
CA ALA A 27 -10.55 -9.89 13.74
C ALA A 27 -9.01 -10.00 13.72
N LYS A 28 -8.36 -8.89 13.38
CA LYS A 28 -6.90 -8.75 13.48
C LYS A 28 -6.50 -7.95 14.71
N ALA A 29 -5.32 -8.25 15.25
CA ALA A 29 -4.70 -7.50 16.32
C ALA A 29 -3.31 -7.01 15.88
N VAL A 30 -3.03 -5.73 16.12
CA VAL A 30 -1.71 -5.10 15.86
C VAL A 30 -1.11 -4.64 17.18
N VAL A 31 0.14 -5.01 17.46
CA VAL A 31 0.89 -4.51 18.63
C VAL A 31 1.53 -3.17 18.26
N ILE A 32 1.39 -2.19 19.16
CA ILE A 32 1.93 -0.84 18.98
C ILE A 32 2.29 -0.26 20.35
N SER A 33 3.34 0.56 20.44
CA SER A 33 3.60 1.37 21.63
C SER A 33 3.30 2.82 21.31
N ALA A 34 2.18 3.34 21.81
CA ALA A 34 1.79 4.73 21.58
C ALA A 34 2.85 5.73 22.07
N ARG A 35 3.66 5.35 23.06
CA ARG A 35 4.78 6.16 23.52
C ARG A 35 5.89 6.26 22.48
N ILE A 36 6.36 5.12 21.94
CA ILE A 36 7.33 5.10 20.83
C ILE A 36 6.82 5.92 19.65
N GLU A 37 5.56 5.72 19.24
CA GLU A 37 5.03 6.43 18.07
C GLU A 37 4.98 7.95 18.30
N SER A 38 4.68 8.39 19.52
CA SER A 38 4.69 9.81 19.87
C SER A 38 6.11 10.40 19.83
N GLU A 39 7.12 9.63 20.24
CA GLU A 39 8.52 10.05 20.17
C GLU A 39 9.00 10.11 18.71
N ILE A 40 8.73 9.07 17.92
CA ILE A 40 9.03 9.03 16.47
C ILE A 40 8.40 10.22 15.73
N ALA A 41 7.17 10.61 16.09
CA ALA A 41 6.47 11.71 15.43
C ALA A 41 7.15 13.08 15.62
N MET A 42 7.96 13.24 16.67
CA MET A 42 8.70 14.47 16.95
C MET A 42 10.12 14.49 16.36
N LEU A 43 10.63 13.34 15.90
CA LEU A 43 11.95 13.23 15.31
C LEU A 43 11.96 13.71 13.85
N GLU A 44 13.09 14.32 13.47
CA GLU A 44 13.37 14.63 12.08
C GLU A 44 13.60 13.35 11.26
N PRO A 45 13.36 13.36 9.94
CA PRO A 45 13.41 12.14 9.11
C PRO A 45 14.72 11.35 9.18
N ASP A 46 15.85 12.02 9.35
CA ASP A 46 17.19 11.44 9.46
C ASP A 46 17.45 10.78 10.83
N GLU A 47 16.85 11.29 11.91
CA GLU A 47 16.99 10.76 13.27
C GLU A 47 16.11 9.51 13.50
N ARG A 48 15.00 9.38 12.76
CA ARG A 48 14.05 8.26 12.93
C ARG A 48 14.67 6.90 12.69
N ALA A 49 15.56 6.79 11.70
CA ALA A 49 16.16 5.50 11.33
C ALA A 49 17.05 4.97 12.45
N GLU A 50 17.90 5.81 13.02
CA GLU A 50 18.76 5.47 14.15
C GLU A 50 17.92 5.08 15.38
N PHE A 51 16.89 5.88 15.69
CA PHE A 51 15.99 5.58 16.81
C PHE A 51 15.32 4.21 16.70
N LEU A 52 14.78 3.88 15.52
CA LEU A 52 14.16 2.57 15.24
C LEU A 52 15.17 1.43 15.41
N GLU A 53 16.40 1.59 14.92
CA GLU A 53 17.46 0.60 15.05
C GLU A 53 17.82 0.33 16.51
N THR A 54 17.95 1.37 17.34
CA THR A 54 18.23 1.20 18.79
C THR A 54 17.13 0.41 19.52
N MET A 55 15.89 0.48 19.03
CA MET A 55 14.73 -0.24 19.57
C MET A 55 14.55 -1.63 18.94
N GLY A 56 15.38 -2.01 17.97
CA GLY A 56 15.25 -3.27 17.23
C GLY A 56 14.03 -3.31 16.29
N LEU A 57 13.50 -2.15 15.90
CA LEU A 57 12.33 -2.03 15.03
C LEU A 57 12.77 -1.74 13.60
N SER A 58 12.20 -2.45 12.64
CA SER A 58 12.46 -2.19 11.20
C SER A 58 11.61 -1.04 10.65
N GLU A 59 10.51 -0.68 11.31
CA GLU A 59 9.58 0.37 10.92
C GLU A 59 8.75 0.85 12.13
N PRO A 60 8.14 2.05 12.05
CA PRO A 60 7.16 2.50 13.04
C PRO A 60 5.96 1.54 13.11
N GLY A 61 5.46 1.29 14.31
CA GLY A 61 4.26 0.48 14.53
C GLY A 61 3.01 1.11 13.91
N LEU A 62 2.97 2.45 13.79
CA LEU A 62 1.90 3.15 13.09
C LEU A 62 1.80 2.75 11.61
N ASN A 63 2.91 2.46 10.94
CA ASN A 63 2.90 1.99 9.54
C ASN A 63 2.24 0.62 9.41
N ARG A 64 2.46 -0.28 10.38
CA ARG A 64 1.77 -1.58 10.45
C ARG A 64 0.27 -1.39 10.66
N LEU A 65 -0.12 -0.48 11.57
CA LEU A 65 -1.53 -0.16 11.82
C LEU A 65 -2.23 0.40 10.58
N ILE A 66 -1.59 1.32 9.86
CA ILE A 66 -2.12 1.91 8.63
C ILE A 66 -2.37 0.82 7.58
N ARG A 67 -1.40 -0.06 7.33
CA ARG A 67 -1.55 -1.15 6.35
C ARG A 67 -2.67 -2.12 6.72
N GLU A 68 -2.80 -2.47 7.99
CA GLU A 68 -3.87 -3.35 8.44
C GLU A 68 -5.25 -2.70 8.37
N ALA A 69 -5.36 -1.41 8.71
CA ALA A 69 -6.60 -0.65 8.53
C ALA A 69 -6.98 -0.54 7.05
N TYR A 70 -6.01 -0.28 6.18
CA TYR A 70 -6.21 -0.20 4.73
C TYR A 70 -6.71 -1.53 4.16
N ALA A 71 -6.11 -2.65 4.59
CA ALA A 71 -6.55 -3.99 4.22
C ALA A 71 -7.95 -4.32 4.77
N LEU A 72 -8.25 -3.91 6.01
CA LEU A 72 -9.55 -4.10 6.66
C LEU A 72 -10.68 -3.38 5.92
N LEU A 73 -10.41 -2.18 5.40
CA LEU A 73 -11.35 -1.41 4.57
C LEU A 73 -11.51 -1.98 3.15
N GLY A 74 -10.81 -3.07 2.82
CA GLY A 74 -10.87 -3.65 1.47
C GLY A 74 -10.23 -2.76 0.42
N LEU A 75 -9.28 -1.90 0.81
CA LEU A 75 -8.57 -1.00 -0.10
C LEU A 75 -7.31 -1.67 -0.65
N GLN A 76 -6.89 -1.22 -1.84
CA GLN A 76 -5.64 -1.59 -2.50
C GLN A 76 -5.06 -0.37 -3.22
N THR A 77 -3.77 -0.44 -3.55
CA THR A 77 -3.03 0.65 -4.19
C THR A 77 -2.69 0.29 -5.64
N TYR A 78 -2.79 1.24 -6.56
CA TYR A 78 -2.12 1.17 -7.86
C TYR A 78 -1.28 2.43 -8.07
N PHE A 79 -0.39 2.42 -9.05
CA PHE A 79 0.54 3.50 -9.31
C PHE A 79 0.35 4.10 -10.69
N THR A 80 0.58 5.41 -10.77
CA THR A 80 0.89 6.09 -12.03
C THR A 80 2.31 6.58 -11.96
N VAL A 81 3.13 6.28 -12.97
CA VAL A 81 4.54 6.70 -13.03
C VAL A 81 4.79 7.45 -14.32
N GLY A 82 5.27 8.69 -14.19
CA GLY A 82 5.71 9.53 -15.29
C GLY A 82 7.05 10.20 -14.98
N PRO A 83 7.61 10.97 -15.92
CA PRO A 83 8.95 11.55 -15.77
C PRO A 83 9.06 12.57 -14.64
N LYS A 84 7.94 13.15 -14.18
CA LYS A 84 7.90 14.16 -13.12
C LYS A 84 7.34 13.65 -11.79
N GLU A 85 6.55 12.59 -11.82
CA GLU A 85 5.77 12.16 -10.66
C GLU A 85 5.56 10.64 -10.70
N ALA A 86 5.75 10.01 -9.55
CA ALA A 86 5.21 8.70 -9.24
C ALA A 86 4.18 8.89 -8.12
N ARG A 87 2.97 8.36 -8.32
CA ARG A 87 1.87 8.54 -7.38
C ARG A 87 1.15 7.24 -7.10
N ALA A 88 0.87 7.01 -5.81
CA ALA A 88 0.00 5.96 -5.32
C ALA A 88 -1.46 6.44 -5.33
N TRP A 89 -2.36 5.58 -5.79
CA TRP A 89 -3.79 5.82 -5.84
C TRP A 89 -4.53 4.72 -5.08
N THR A 90 -5.47 5.11 -4.25
CA THR A 90 -6.30 4.21 -3.46
C THR A 90 -7.55 3.82 -4.24
N VAL A 91 -7.84 2.53 -4.30
CA VAL A 91 -9.07 2.00 -4.89
C VAL A 91 -9.58 0.81 -4.07
N GLU A 92 -10.88 0.53 -4.12
CA GLU A 92 -11.43 -0.70 -3.50
C GLU A 92 -10.97 -1.94 -4.25
N LYS A 93 -10.69 -3.02 -3.53
CA LYS A 93 -10.40 -4.35 -4.10
C LYS A 93 -11.54 -4.80 -5.00
N GLY A 94 -11.17 -5.31 -6.18
CA GLY A 94 -12.14 -5.72 -7.20
C GLY A 94 -12.57 -4.61 -8.15
N SER A 95 -12.09 -3.38 -7.96
CA SER A 95 -12.37 -2.29 -8.88
C SER A 95 -11.81 -2.54 -10.27
N ARG A 96 -12.63 -2.23 -11.28
CA ARG A 96 -12.26 -2.35 -12.69
C ARG A 96 -11.41 -1.17 -13.16
N ALA A 97 -10.67 -1.35 -14.23
CA ALA A 97 -9.78 -0.32 -14.79
C ALA A 97 -10.46 1.05 -15.04
N PRO A 98 -11.72 1.13 -15.55
CA PRO A 98 -12.41 2.43 -15.68
C PRO A 98 -12.68 3.12 -14.35
N GLN A 99 -13.06 2.36 -13.31
CA GLN A 99 -13.34 2.88 -11.97
C GLN A 99 -12.05 3.41 -11.33
N ALA A 100 -10.94 2.67 -11.49
CA ALA A 100 -9.62 3.14 -11.06
C ALA A 100 -9.22 4.43 -11.79
N ALA A 101 -9.43 4.53 -13.11
CA ALA A 101 -9.20 5.77 -13.84
C ALA A 101 -10.07 6.94 -13.33
N GLY A 102 -11.31 6.65 -12.93
CA GLY A 102 -12.25 7.60 -12.33
C GLY A 102 -11.75 8.23 -11.02
N VAL A 103 -10.91 7.52 -10.25
CA VAL A 103 -10.27 8.05 -9.03
C VAL A 103 -9.33 9.22 -9.37
N ILE A 104 -8.70 9.20 -10.54
CA ILE A 104 -7.85 10.30 -11.01
C ILE A 104 -8.71 11.47 -11.48
N HIS A 105 -9.70 11.19 -12.32
CA HIS A 105 -10.64 12.17 -12.81
C HIS A 105 -11.91 11.47 -13.33
N THR A 106 -13.09 12.00 -13.00
CA THR A 106 -14.38 11.39 -13.35
C THR A 106 -14.61 11.26 -14.86
N ASP A 107 -14.04 12.15 -15.67
CA ASP A 107 -14.12 12.04 -17.14
C ASP A 107 -13.32 10.85 -17.71
N PHE A 108 -12.26 10.40 -17.02
CA PHE A 108 -11.48 9.25 -17.50
C PHE A 108 -12.27 7.95 -17.42
N GLU A 109 -13.15 7.81 -16.44
CA GLU A 109 -14.04 6.65 -16.33
C GLU A 109 -15.01 6.59 -17.53
N LYS A 110 -15.63 7.72 -17.87
CA LYS A 110 -16.57 7.81 -19.00
C LYS A 110 -15.86 7.63 -20.35
N GLY A 111 -14.72 8.30 -20.50
CA GLY A 111 -13.90 8.28 -21.71
C GLY A 111 -12.99 7.06 -21.84
N PHE A 112 -13.01 6.12 -20.89
CA PHE A 112 -12.05 5.02 -20.83
C PHE A 112 -12.02 4.20 -22.13
N ILE A 113 -10.81 4.07 -22.68
CA ILE A 113 -10.52 3.21 -23.85
C ILE A 113 -9.86 1.91 -23.37
N ARG A 114 -8.73 2.04 -22.66
CA ARG A 114 -7.93 0.91 -22.16
C ARG A 114 -6.94 1.37 -21.09
N ALA A 115 -6.40 0.42 -20.33
CA ALA A 115 -5.28 0.64 -19.40
C ALA A 115 -4.02 -0.05 -19.91
N GLU A 116 -2.94 0.70 -20.02
CA GLU A 116 -1.59 0.19 -20.20
C GLU A 116 -1.08 -0.25 -18.83
N THR A 117 -0.81 -1.55 -18.68
CA THR A 117 -0.67 -2.19 -17.35
C THR A 117 0.64 -2.97 -17.27
N ILE A 118 1.37 -2.76 -16.18
CA ILE A 118 2.56 -3.54 -15.79
C ILE A 118 2.43 -3.87 -14.30
N ALA A 119 2.66 -5.12 -13.92
CA ALA A 119 2.70 -5.48 -12.50
C ALA A 119 3.92 -4.83 -11.81
N TYR A 120 3.80 -4.43 -10.54
CA TYR A 120 4.90 -3.79 -9.78
C TYR A 120 6.24 -4.51 -9.92
N ASP A 121 6.24 -5.83 -9.66
CA ASP A 121 7.47 -6.65 -9.69
C ASP A 121 8.12 -6.64 -11.08
N ASP A 122 7.30 -6.72 -12.14
CA ASP A 122 7.79 -6.65 -13.52
C ASP A 122 8.33 -5.26 -13.85
N TYR A 123 7.71 -4.19 -13.34
CA TYR A 123 8.17 -2.81 -13.54
C TYR A 123 9.56 -2.60 -12.91
N VAL A 124 9.74 -3.05 -11.66
CA VAL A 124 11.01 -2.93 -10.93
C VAL A 124 12.09 -3.82 -11.55
N ALA A 125 11.79 -5.10 -11.80
CA ALA A 125 12.75 -6.06 -12.35
C ALA A 125 13.28 -5.64 -13.73
N ASN A 126 12.44 -4.99 -14.54
CA ASN A 126 12.79 -4.56 -15.89
C ASN A 126 13.16 -3.06 -15.97
N LYS A 127 13.42 -2.40 -14.83
CA LYS A 127 13.89 -1.01 -14.75
C LYS A 127 12.96 -0.01 -15.46
N GLY A 128 11.66 -0.20 -15.31
CA GLY A 128 10.62 0.70 -15.79
C GLY A 128 9.90 0.23 -17.04
N GLU A 129 9.07 1.12 -17.58
CA GLU A 129 8.12 0.81 -18.67
C GLU A 129 8.79 0.27 -19.93
N ALA A 130 9.90 0.89 -20.36
CA ALA A 130 10.59 0.51 -21.59
C ALA A 130 11.12 -0.93 -21.53
N GLY A 131 11.84 -1.27 -20.45
CA GLY A 131 12.33 -2.64 -20.27
C GLY A 131 11.20 -3.64 -20.06
N ALA A 132 10.14 -3.28 -19.32
CA ALA A 132 8.98 -4.15 -19.16
C ALA A 132 8.26 -4.43 -20.50
N ARG A 133 8.23 -3.45 -21.40
CA ARG A 133 7.69 -3.62 -22.77
C ARG A 133 8.57 -4.54 -23.60
N GLU A 134 9.89 -4.36 -23.58
CA GLU A 134 10.84 -5.25 -24.28
C GLU A 134 10.77 -6.70 -23.77
N ALA A 135 10.56 -6.88 -22.46
CA ALA A 135 10.38 -8.18 -21.83
C ALA A 135 8.98 -8.79 -22.01
N GLY A 136 8.07 -8.13 -22.75
CA GLY A 136 6.71 -8.62 -23.01
C GLY A 136 5.78 -8.59 -21.79
N LYS A 137 6.09 -7.79 -20.76
CA LYS A 137 5.30 -7.63 -19.53
C LYS A 137 4.28 -6.50 -19.61
N PHE A 138 4.34 -5.70 -20.66
CA PHE A 138 3.40 -4.60 -20.92
C PHE A 138 2.09 -5.13 -21.51
N ARG A 139 0.98 -4.98 -20.77
CA ARG A 139 -0.34 -5.45 -21.17
C ARG A 139 -1.26 -4.30 -21.55
N LEU A 140 -2.19 -4.57 -22.46
CA LEU A 140 -3.29 -3.68 -22.79
C LEU A 140 -4.58 -4.27 -22.25
N GLU A 141 -5.09 -3.67 -21.19
CA GLU A 141 -6.22 -4.17 -20.44
C GLU A 141 -7.50 -3.41 -20.77
N GLY A 142 -8.60 -4.15 -20.92
CA GLY A 142 -9.92 -3.63 -21.30
C GLY A 142 -10.75 -3.16 -20.10
N LYS A 143 -12.02 -2.82 -20.36
CA LYS A 143 -12.98 -2.33 -19.35
C LYS A 143 -13.29 -3.33 -18.24
N ASP A 144 -13.17 -4.63 -18.53
CA ASP A 144 -13.46 -5.71 -17.57
C ASP A 144 -12.25 -6.11 -16.73
N TYR A 145 -11.07 -5.54 -17.00
CA TYR A 145 -9.89 -5.82 -16.20
C TYR A 145 -10.09 -5.34 -14.77
N VAL A 146 -9.85 -6.24 -13.82
CA VAL A 146 -9.83 -5.94 -12.39
C VAL A 146 -8.41 -5.56 -12.03
N VAL A 147 -8.24 -4.33 -11.52
CA VAL A 147 -6.94 -3.81 -11.11
C VAL A 147 -6.37 -4.68 -9.99
N ALA A 148 -5.09 -5.03 -10.09
CA ALA A 148 -4.37 -5.71 -9.04
C ALA A 148 -3.62 -4.71 -8.15
N ASP A 149 -3.41 -5.09 -6.88
CA ASP A 149 -2.59 -4.32 -5.97
C ASP A 149 -1.15 -4.18 -6.52
N GLY A 150 -0.65 -2.95 -6.53
CA GLY A 150 0.66 -2.58 -7.05
C GLY A 150 0.74 -2.38 -8.56
N ASP A 151 -0.34 -2.55 -9.33
CA ASP A 151 -0.27 -2.31 -10.78
C ASP A 151 0.25 -0.90 -11.10
N VAL A 152 1.15 -0.81 -12.07
CA VAL A 152 1.58 0.44 -12.67
C VAL A 152 0.74 0.67 -13.92
N LEU A 153 -0.14 1.67 -13.87
CA LEU A 153 -1.17 1.94 -14.85
C LEU A 153 -0.94 3.26 -15.58
N HIS A 154 -1.19 3.25 -16.88
CA HIS A 154 -1.39 4.45 -17.68
C HIS A 154 -2.71 4.33 -18.45
N PHE A 155 -3.66 5.23 -18.17
CA PHE A 155 -4.99 5.17 -18.75
C PHE A 155 -5.08 5.93 -20.07
N ARG A 156 -5.68 5.29 -21.09
CA ARG A 156 -6.01 5.92 -22.36
C ARG A 156 -7.51 6.21 -22.39
N PHE A 157 -7.88 7.43 -22.72
CA PHE A 157 -9.27 7.89 -22.78
C PHE A 157 -9.52 8.73 -24.03
N ALA A 158 -10.76 8.78 -24.47
CA ALA A 158 -11.20 9.67 -25.53
C ALA A 158 -11.39 11.07 -24.95
N ASN A 159 -10.79 12.07 -25.60
CA ASN A 159 -11.01 13.50 -25.32
C ASN A 159 -12.38 13.95 -25.83
#